data_AF-A0A938Q0Z6-F1
#
_entry.id   AF-A0A938Q0Z6-F1
#
_cell.length_a   1.000
_cell.length_b   1.000
_cell.length_c   1.000
_cell.angle_alpha   90.00
_cell.angle_beta   90.00
_cell.angle_gamma   90.00
#
_symmetry.space_group_name_H-M   'P 1'
#
loop_
_entity.id
_entity.type
_entity.pdbx_description
1 polymer ?
#
loop_
_entity_poly.entity_id
_entity_poly.type
_entity_poly.pdbx_seq_one_letter_code
_entity_poly.pdbx_strand_id
1 'polypeptide(L)'
;MGGARRPVRSRCRSGLAGRSAQTRPGDRRGPGRACACGQGVPKARSWTQEVTPEFHPAAQEELAAAVKIGDARAAGLGLELLFETQRVVALLCDLPDVGEPLDERYRRFPLRRFPFGIVYRIDGSRLRIVALAHRRQRPGYWARRK
;
A
#
# COMPACT_ATOMS: atom_id res chain seq x y z
N MET A 1 29.53 10.12 51.31
CA MET A 1 28.42 9.86 50.37
C MET A 1 29.00 9.74 48.97
N GLY A 2 29.26 8.51 48.52
CA GLY A 2 29.65 8.20 47.14
C GLY A 2 28.42 8.14 46.23
N GLY A 3 28.53 7.99 44.91
CA GLY A 3 29.70 7.75 44.09
C GLY A 3 29.30 7.89 42.62
N ALA A 4 30.26 8.31 41.80
CA ALA A 4 30.11 8.42 40.35
C ALA A 4 30.57 7.12 39.65
N ARG A 5 29.81 6.74 38.63
CA ARG A 5 30.15 5.93 37.44
C ARG A 5 30.57 4.47 37.63
N ARG A 6 29.82 3.57 36.98
CA ARG A 6 30.36 2.33 36.41
C ARG A 6 29.78 2.08 35.00
N PRO A 7 30.61 1.75 34.00
CA PRO A 7 30.16 1.41 32.65
C PRO A 7 29.72 -0.05 32.57
N VAL A 8 28.68 -0.34 31.78
CA VAL A 8 28.29 -1.70 31.43
C VAL A 8 29.12 -2.17 30.23
N ARG A 9 30.09 -3.06 30.48
CA ARG A 9 30.74 -3.86 29.45
C ARG A 9 30.20 -5.28 29.48
N SER A 10 29.89 -5.73 28.28
CA SER A 10 29.77 -7.09 27.76
C SER A 10 30.17 -8.27 28.67
N ARG A 11 29.34 -9.32 28.63
CA ARG A 11 29.83 -10.65 28.23
C ARG A 11 28.70 -11.60 27.84
N CYS A 12 28.74 -12.03 26.58
CA CYS A 12 28.20 -13.32 26.17
C CYS A 12 28.84 -14.44 27.00
N ARG A 13 28.04 -15.40 27.46
CA ARG A 13 28.53 -16.73 27.80
C ARG A 13 27.52 -17.76 27.30
N SER A 14 27.88 -18.37 26.19
CA SER A 14 27.29 -19.57 25.63
C SER A 14 27.34 -20.71 26.66
N GLY A 15 26.18 -21.30 26.95
CA GLY A 15 26.04 -22.54 27.71
C GLY A 15 25.96 -23.72 26.76
N LEU A 16 26.92 -24.63 26.88
CA LEU A 16 26.95 -25.95 26.25
C LEU A 16 26.39 -26.98 27.23
N ALA A 17 25.41 -27.77 26.78
CA ALA A 17 25.11 -29.16 27.18
C ALA A 17 23.88 -29.59 26.35
N GLY A 18 23.79 -30.73 25.66
CA GLY A 18 24.65 -31.90 25.55
C GLY A 18 23.75 -33.13 25.39
N ARG A 19 23.76 -33.73 24.18
CA ARG A 19 23.47 -35.16 23.85
C ARG A 19 22.00 -35.62 24.07
N SER A 20 21.39 -36.51 23.27
CA SER A 20 21.84 -37.49 22.27
C SER A 20 20.60 -38.09 21.60
N ALA A 21 20.64 -38.36 20.30
CA ALA A 21 19.82 -39.40 19.66
C ALA A 21 20.49 -39.84 18.37
N GLN A 22 20.58 -41.15 18.17
CA GLN A 22 21.41 -41.82 17.19
C GLN A 22 20.53 -42.28 16.02
N THR A 23 20.87 -41.96 14.77
CA THR A 23 20.34 -42.68 13.59
C THR A 23 21.32 -42.68 12.42
N ARG A 24 21.87 -43.89 12.19
CA ARG A 24 22.22 -44.62 10.96
C ARG A 24 22.90 -43.92 9.75
N PRO A 25 23.98 -44.50 9.20
CA PRO A 25 24.63 -44.04 7.97
C PRO A 25 23.98 -44.69 6.73
N GLY A 26 23.70 -43.88 5.71
CA GLY A 26 23.43 -44.36 4.36
C GLY A 26 22.25 -43.68 3.67
N ASP A 27 22.47 -42.51 3.10
CA ASP A 27 22.06 -42.29 1.70
C ASP A 27 22.97 -41.23 1.05
N ARG A 28 23.61 -41.65 -0.04
CA ARG A 28 24.43 -40.82 -0.92
C ARG A 28 23.55 -40.37 -2.08
N ARG A 29 23.24 -39.06 -2.16
CA ARG A 29 22.90 -38.31 -3.39
C ARG A 29 22.69 -36.83 -3.01
N GLY A 30 23.67 -35.97 -3.16
CA GLY A 30 23.84 -35.17 -4.38
C GLY A 30 23.98 -33.69 -4.01
N PRO A 31 24.52 -32.84 -4.90
CA PRO A 31 25.44 -31.77 -4.51
C PRO A 31 24.79 -30.39 -4.45
N GLY A 32 25.55 -29.42 -3.95
CA GLY A 32 25.42 -28.05 -4.43
C GLY A 32 24.92 -27.06 -3.39
N ARG A 33 25.90 -26.45 -2.73
CA ARG A 33 25.91 -25.06 -2.25
C ARG A 33 24.71 -24.20 -2.68
N ALA A 34 24.12 -23.53 -1.70
CA ALA A 34 23.91 -22.09 -1.81
C ALA A 34 24.18 -21.45 -0.44
N CYS A 35 25.37 -20.85 -0.33
CA CYS A 35 25.60 -19.75 0.60
C CYS A 35 24.85 -18.51 0.10
N ALA A 36 24.64 -17.60 1.05
CA ALA A 36 24.44 -16.16 0.90
C ALA A 36 23.02 -15.65 0.65
N CYS A 37 22.68 -14.69 1.52
CA CYS A 37 21.61 -13.70 1.47
C CYS A 37 20.17 -14.20 1.25
N GLY A 38 19.41 -14.23 2.36
CA GLY A 38 17.95 -14.14 2.36
C GLY A 38 17.45 -12.77 1.87
N GLN A 39 17.78 -12.41 0.63
CA GLN A 39 17.16 -11.32 -0.10
C GLN A 39 16.75 -11.83 -1.49
N GLY A 40 15.80 -12.76 -1.48
CA GLY A 40 15.00 -13.10 -2.64
C GLY A 40 13.59 -12.55 -2.48
N VAL A 41 13.43 -11.25 -2.24
CA VAL A 41 12.13 -10.63 -2.54
C VAL A 41 12.02 -10.67 -4.06
N PRO A 42 11.06 -11.39 -4.67
CA PRO A 42 10.88 -11.32 -6.12
C PRO A 42 10.71 -9.85 -6.46
N LYS A 43 11.59 -9.31 -7.32
CA LYS A 43 11.44 -7.96 -7.86
C LYS A 43 10.05 -7.88 -8.45
N ALA A 44 9.14 -7.17 -7.76
CA ALA A 44 7.89 -6.75 -8.33
C ALA A 44 8.26 -5.97 -9.61
N ARG A 45 8.14 -6.67 -10.72
CA ARG A 45 8.00 -6.25 -12.11
C ARG A 45 8.03 -4.72 -12.27
N SER A 46 9.17 -4.23 -12.79
CA SER A 46 9.38 -2.91 -13.42
C SER A 46 8.71 -1.69 -12.75
N TRP A 47 9.45 -1.09 -11.82
CA TRP A 47 9.17 0.22 -11.22
C TRP A 47 9.46 1.37 -12.20
N THR A 48 8.53 1.63 -13.11
CA THR A 48 8.20 2.95 -13.73
C THR A 48 7.25 2.69 -14.89
N GLN A 49 5.96 2.55 -14.61
CA GLN A 49 4.99 2.87 -15.65
C GLN A 49 4.71 4.37 -15.56
N GLU A 50 4.88 5.10 -16.65
CA GLU A 50 4.41 6.49 -16.79
C GLU A 50 2.88 6.45 -16.89
N VAL A 51 2.21 6.26 -15.76
CA VAL A 51 0.75 6.19 -15.73
C VAL A 51 0.18 7.59 -15.60
N THR A 52 -0.49 8.08 -16.64
CA THR A 52 -1.08 9.42 -16.63
C THR A 52 -2.44 9.39 -15.94
N PRO A 53 -2.66 10.16 -14.85
CA PRO A 53 -3.97 10.27 -14.22
C PRO A 53 -4.91 11.14 -15.07
N GLU A 54 -6.08 10.60 -15.39
CA GLU A 54 -7.15 11.28 -16.13
C GLU A 54 -8.41 11.29 -15.26
N PHE A 55 -8.90 12.48 -14.93
CA PHE A 55 -10.14 12.63 -14.14
C PHE A 55 -11.35 12.76 -15.05
N HIS A 56 -12.38 11.96 -14.78
CA HIS A 56 -13.68 12.16 -15.40
C HIS A 56 -14.34 13.46 -14.84
N PRO A 57 -15.05 14.27 -15.65
CA PRO A 57 -15.65 15.53 -15.19
C PRO A 57 -16.56 15.35 -13.97
N ALA A 58 -17.39 14.30 -13.96
CA ALA A 58 -18.22 13.96 -12.81
C ALA A 58 -17.42 13.66 -11.52
N ALA A 59 -16.21 13.10 -11.63
CA ALA A 59 -15.34 12.89 -10.47
C ALA A 59 -14.77 14.21 -9.94
N GLN A 60 -14.49 15.16 -10.83
CA GLN A 60 -14.07 16.51 -10.44
C GLN A 60 -15.19 17.27 -9.72
N GLU A 61 -16.43 17.15 -10.21
CA GLU A 61 -17.61 17.72 -9.55
C GLU A 61 -17.84 17.11 -8.17
N GLU A 62 -17.71 15.79 -8.03
CA GLU A 62 -17.81 15.08 -6.76
C GLU A 62 -16.73 15.52 -5.76
N LEU A 63 -15.48 15.66 -6.23
CA LEU A 63 -14.38 16.18 -5.41
C LEU A 63 -14.65 17.62 -4.98
N ALA A 64 -15.04 18.50 -5.90
CA ALA A 64 -15.34 19.90 -5.60
C ALA A 64 -16.51 20.04 -4.60
N ALA A 65 -17.56 19.23 -4.76
CA ALA A 65 -18.66 19.17 -3.82
C ALA A 65 -18.20 18.69 -2.43
N ALA A 66 -17.35 17.66 -2.38
CA ALA A 66 -16.82 17.13 -1.12
C ALA A 66 -15.92 18.16 -0.40
N VAL A 67 -15.07 18.88 -1.14
CA VAL A 67 -14.24 19.97 -0.61
C VAL A 67 -15.12 21.08 -0.02
N LYS A 68 -16.14 21.53 -0.76
CA LYS A 68 -17.07 22.57 -0.31
C LYS A 68 -17.82 22.17 0.96
N ILE A 69 -18.25 20.91 1.06
CA ILE A 69 -18.89 20.37 2.27
C ILE A 69 -17.89 20.31 3.44
N GLY A 70 -16.63 19.93 3.17
CA GLY A 70 -15.56 19.90 4.16
C GLY A 70 -15.30 21.29 4.75
N ASP A 71 -15.08 22.28 3.89
CA ASP A 71 -14.81 23.66 4.31
C ASP A 71 -15.99 24.30 5.06
N ALA A 72 -17.22 23.94 4.68
CA ALA A 72 -18.41 24.39 5.42
C ALA A 72 -18.52 23.77 6.83
N ARG A 73 -17.88 22.63 7.09
CA ARG A 73 -17.88 21.97 8.41
C ARG A 73 -16.78 22.47 9.32
N ALA A 74 -15.57 22.60 8.79
CA ALA A 74 -14.45 23.20 9.50
C ALA A 74 -13.41 23.73 8.51
N ALA A 75 -12.80 24.86 8.87
CA ALA A 75 -11.74 25.45 8.06
C ALA A 75 -10.58 24.46 7.86
N GLY A 76 -10.18 24.26 6.60
CA GLY A 76 -9.04 23.41 6.22
C GLY A 76 -9.38 21.95 5.93
N LEU A 77 -10.58 21.46 6.28
CA LEU A 77 -10.98 20.07 5.96
C LEU A 77 -11.09 19.83 4.45
N GLY A 78 -11.54 20.83 3.67
CA GLY A 78 -11.60 20.71 2.22
C GLY A 78 -10.21 20.58 1.60
N LEU A 79 -9.25 21.39 2.07
CA LEU A 79 -7.85 21.31 1.65
C LEU A 79 -7.22 19.95 2.04
N GLU A 80 -7.47 19.46 3.25
CA GLU A 80 -6.97 18.14 3.65
C GLU A 80 -7.51 17.00 2.78
N LEU A 81 -8.78 17.08 2.38
CA LEU A 81 -9.37 16.12 1.44
C LEU A 81 -8.68 16.18 0.07
N LEU A 82 -8.40 17.39 -0.43
CA LEU A 82 -7.70 17.59 -1.70
C LEU A 82 -6.29 16.99 -1.66
N PHE A 83 -5.52 17.27 -0.61
CA PHE A 83 -4.18 16.72 -0.43
C PHE A 83 -4.18 15.19 -0.30
N GLU A 84 -5.11 14.64 0.47
CA GLU A 84 -5.24 13.18 0.61
C GLU A 84 -5.59 12.54 -0.74
N THR A 85 -6.49 13.15 -1.52
CA THR A 85 -6.86 12.67 -2.85
C THR A 85 -5.66 12.69 -3.79
N GLN A 86 -4.91 13.79 -3.85
CA GLN A 86 -3.70 13.91 -4.69
C GLN A 86 -2.64 12.88 -4.29
N ARG A 87 -2.40 12.70 -2.99
CA ARG A 87 -1.46 11.69 -2.47
C ARG A 87 -1.85 10.28 -2.91
N VAL A 88 -3.13 9.95 -2.80
CA VAL A 88 -3.61 8.63 -3.20
C VAL A 88 -3.53 8.46 -4.71
N VAL A 89 -3.87 9.47 -5.51
CA VAL A 89 -3.74 9.40 -6.98
C VAL A 89 -2.29 9.17 -7.40
N ALA A 90 -1.32 9.86 -6.79
CA ALA A 90 0.10 9.59 -7.02
C ALA A 90 0.48 8.14 -6.66
N LEU A 91 0.03 7.65 -5.51
CA LEU A 91 0.23 6.24 -5.11
C LEU A 91 -0.38 5.26 -6.12
N LEU A 92 -1.56 5.57 -6.66
CA LEU A 92 -2.24 4.73 -7.64
C LEU A 92 -1.53 4.74 -9.01
N CYS A 93 -0.84 5.85 -9.35
CA CYS A 93 0.03 5.87 -10.52
C CYS A 93 1.24 4.95 -10.34
N ASP A 94 1.83 4.90 -9.14
CA ASP A 94 2.96 4.01 -8.84
C ASP A 94 2.56 2.53 -8.70
N LEU A 95 1.42 2.30 -8.04
CA LEU A 95 0.91 0.97 -7.68
C LEU A 95 -0.55 0.81 -8.11
N PRO A 96 -0.82 0.67 -9.43
CA PRO A 96 -2.18 0.59 -9.94
C PRO A 96 -2.95 -0.64 -9.43
N ASP A 97 -2.25 -1.72 -9.04
CA ASP A 97 -2.85 -2.95 -8.52
C ASP A 97 -3.23 -2.93 -7.03
N VAL A 98 -2.92 -1.84 -6.29
CA VAL A 98 -3.17 -1.77 -4.83
C VAL A 98 -4.66 -1.66 -4.46
N GLY A 99 -5.50 -1.20 -5.39
CA GLY A 99 -6.94 -1.06 -5.18
C GLY A 99 -7.67 -2.40 -5.17
N GLU A 100 -8.71 -2.48 -4.32
CA GLU A 100 -9.61 -3.62 -4.23
C GLU A 100 -10.39 -3.75 -5.54
N PRO A 101 -10.38 -4.93 -6.20
CA PRO A 101 -11.15 -5.16 -7.41
C PRO A 101 -12.64 -5.11 -7.08
N LEU A 102 -13.36 -4.22 -7.75
CA LEU A 102 -14.81 -4.11 -7.60
C LEU A 102 -15.54 -4.88 -8.71
N ASP A 103 -14.99 -4.84 -9.92
CA ASP A 103 -15.45 -5.52 -11.12
C ASP A 103 -14.22 -5.92 -11.97
N GLU A 104 -14.42 -6.52 -13.14
CA GLU A 104 -13.33 -6.90 -14.07
C GLU A 104 -12.46 -5.73 -14.53
N ARG A 105 -12.99 -4.50 -14.51
CA ARG A 105 -12.32 -3.29 -15.01
C ARG A 105 -12.15 -2.19 -13.96
N TYR A 106 -12.95 -2.22 -12.91
CA TYR A 106 -13.00 -1.15 -11.91
C TYR A 106 -12.37 -1.61 -10.61
N ARG A 107 -11.57 -0.72 -10.03
CA ARG A 107 -10.94 -0.89 -8.73
C ARG A 107 -11.34 0.25 -7.82
N ARG A 108 -11.36 -0.04 -6.52
CA ARG A 108 -11.69 0.93 -5.48
C ARG A 108 -10.53 1.02 -4.50
N PHE A 109 -10.16 2.25 -4.17
CA PHE A 109 -9.23 2.54 -3.09
C PHE A 109 -9.89 3.42 -2.03
N PRO A 110 -10.12 2.93 -0.80
CA PRO A 110 -10.69 3.75 0.28
C PRO A 110 -9.66 4.78 0.79
N LEU A 111 -10.10 6.02 0.98
CA LEU A 111 -9.29 7.01 1.70
C LEU A 111 -9.34 6.68 3.20
N ARG A 112 -8.18 6.69 3.88
CA ARG A 112 -8.13 6.28 5.31
C ARG A 112 -8.68 7.36 6.22
N ARG A 113 -8.41 8.64 5.90
CA ARG A 113 -8.79 9.80 6.72
C ARG A 113 -10.24 10.24 6.53
N PHE A 114 -10.85 9.91 5.39
CA PHE A 114 -12.16 10.40 5.02
C PHE A 114 -13.10 9.26 4.60
N PRO A 115 -14.43 9.38 4.81
CA PRO A 115 -15.41 8.36 4.42
C PRO A 115 -15.68 8.33 2.90
N PHE A 116 -14.63 8.46 2.10
CA PHE A 116 -14.64 8.47 0.64
C PHE A 116 -13.75 7.35 0.10
N GLY A 117 -14.01 6.92 -1.13
CA GLY A 117 -13.16 6.01 -1.87
C GLY A 117 -13.03 6.44 -3.32
N ILE A 118 -11.82 6.33 -3.86
CA ILE A 118 -11.54 6.61 -5.25
C ILE A 118 -11.86 5.35 -6.05
N VAL A 119 -12.73 5.49 -7.05
CA VAL A 119 -13.02 4.44 -8.02
C VAL A 119 -12.28 4.78 -9.31
N TYR A 120 -11.41 3.87 -9.73
CA TYR A 120 -10.56 4.05 -10.89
C TYR A 120 -10.51 2.80 -11.75
N ARG A 121 -10.05 2.96 -12.99
CA ARG A 121 -9.71 1.88 -13.90
C ARG A 121 -8.38 2.16 -14.58
N ILE A 122 -7.72 1.10 -15.01
CA ILE A 122 -6.44 1.17 -15.71
C ILE A 122 -6.72 0.85 -17.18
N ASP A 123 -6.33 1.76 -18.07
CA ASP A 123 -6.51 1.66 -19.52
C ASP A 123 -5.14 1.81 -20.19
N GLY A 124 -4.42 0.69 -20.33
CA GLY A 124 -3.03 0.70 -20.80
C GLY A 124 -2.12 1.49 -19.87
N SER A 125 -1.67 2.67 -20.32
CA SER A 125 -0.83 3.62 -19.56
C SER A 125 -1.62 4.76 -18.92
N ARG A 126 -2.96 4.67 -18.85
CA ARG A 126 -3.81 5.72 -18.27
C ARG A 126 -4.52 5.23 -17.03
N LEU A 127 -4.46 6.04 -15.98
CA LEU A 127 -5.23 5.84 -14.76
C LEU A 127 -6.48 6.73 -14.82
N ARG A 128 -7.63 6.14 -15.16
CA ARG A 128 -8.88 6.89 -15.25
C ARG A 128 -9.62 6.86 -13.93
N ILE A 129 -9.80 8.03 -13.33
CA ILE A 129 -10.54 8.24 -12.09
C ILE A 129 -11.99 8.56 -12.45
N VAL A 130 -12.89 7.63 -12.11
CA VAL A 130 -14.28 7.64 -12.59
C VAL A 130 -15.20 8.30 -11.57
N ALA A 131 -14.93 8.10 -10.29
CA ALA A 131 -15.76 8.63 -9.21
C ALA A 131 -14.99 8.76 -7.89
N LEU A 132 -15.42 9.72 -7.08
CA LEU A 132 -14.98 9.90 -5.70
C LEU A 132 -16.17 9.53 -4.79
N ALA A 133 -16.39 8.23 -4.65
CA ALA A 133 -17.58 7.67 -4.05
C ALA A 133 -17.58 7.86 -2.52
N HIS A 134 -18.62 8.52 -1.99
CA HIS A 134 -18.83 8.53 -0.55
C HIS A 134 -19.26 7.13 -0.08
N ARG A 135 -18.80 6.68 1.09
CA ARG A 135 -19.15 5.38 1.68
C ARG A 135 -20.66 5.07 1.78
N ARG A 136 -21.52 6.10 1.73
CA ARG A 136 -22.99 5.98 1.81
C ARG A 136 -23.67 5.93 0.44
N GLN A 137 -22.96 6.19 -0.66
CA GLN A 137 -23.53 6.07 -2.00
C GLN A 137 -23.63 4.61 -2.41
N ARG A 138 -24.69 4.28 -3.16
CA ARG A 138 -24.94 2.93 -3.64
C ARG A 138 -23.79 2.48 -4.56
N PRO A 139 -23.22 1.29 -4.36
CA PRO A 139 -22.22 0.77 -5.28
C PRO A 139 -22.80 0.67 -6.70
N GLY A 140 -22.01 1.05 -7.71
CA GLY A 140 -22.34 0.85 -9.13
C GLY A 140 -22.89 2.07 -9.89
N TYR A 141 -23.12 3.23 -9.26
CA TYR A 141 -23.62 4.41 -10.00
C TYR A 141 -22.62 4.93 -11.06
N TRP A 142 -21.32 4.65 -10.87
CA TRP A 142 -20.24 4.99 -11.80
C TRP A 142 -20.16 4.07 -13.01
N ALA A 143 -20.75 2.86 -12.97
CA ALA A 143 -20.66 1.87 -14.05
C ALA A 143 -21.33 2.35 -15.36
N ARG A 144 -22.20 3.37 -15.26
CA ARG A 144 -22.87 3.98 -16.41
C ARG A 144 -22.06 5.13 -17.05
N ARG A 145 -20.91 5.50 -16.47
CA ARG A 145 -20.05 6.61 -16.92
C ARG A 145 -18.86 6.03 -17.70
N LYS A 146 -18.71 6.42 -18.97
CA LYS A 146 -17.67 5.92 -19.89
C LYS A 146 -16.44 6.80 -19.88
#